data_AF-A0A2H0AAK3-F1
#
_entry.id   AF-A0A2H0AAK3-F1
#
_cell.length_a   1.000
_cell.length_b   1.000
_cell.length_c   1.000
_cell.angle_alpha   90.00
_cell.angle_beta   90.00
_cell.angle_gamma   90.00
#
_symmetry.space_group_name_H-M   'P 1'
#
loop_
_entity.id
_entity.type
_entity.pdbx_description
1 polymer ?
#
loop_
_entity_poly.entity_id
_entity_poly.type
_entity_poly.pdbx_seq_one_letter_code
_entity_poly.pdbx_strand_id
1 'polypeptide(L)'
;MKWIHQPHVKAGSRAVIPITAAVLVLVSVFIFTPYATTAAGTKPPAVQMVPANFTDLAKTCGPAVVNISTVKTLTSGGGRVFEHFFGGPQGPQGRQDPFGRFFEEFFKNQPQREFRQSSLGSGFILDKNG
;
A
#
# COMPACT_ATOMS: atom_id res chain seq x y z
N MET A 1 -8.46 6.00 111.51
CA MET A 1 -9.46 6.09 110.42
C MET A 1 -8.73 6.60 109.18
N LYS A 2 -8.49 5.76 108.15
CA LYS A 2 -9.29 5.64 106.90
C LYS A 2 -9.31 7.01 106.17
N TRP A 3 -8.78 7.27 104.97
CA TRP A 3 -8.71 6.57 103.66
C TRP A 3 -7.68 7.31 102.75
N ILE A 4 -6.80 6.63 101.99
CA ILE A 4 -6.80 6.40 100.51
C ILE A 4 -7.15 7.62 99.62
N HIS A 5 -6.18 8.09 98.81
CA HIS A 5 -6.27 8.20 97.33
C HIS A 5 -4.91 8.57 96.67
N GLN A 6 -4.47 7.74 95.72
CA GLN A 6 -3.45 7.99 94.68
C GLN A 6 -4.21 8.25 93.33
N PRO A 7 -3.55 8.46 92.18
CA PRO A 7 -3.03 9.71 91.65
C PRO A 7 -3.80 10.17 90.37
N HIS A 8 -3.72 11.44 90.00
CA HIS A 8 -4.03 11.85 88.62
C HIS A 8 -2.82 12.51 87.99
N VAL A 9 -1.99 11.68 87.35
CA VAL A 9 -0.95 12.13 86.42
C VAL A 9 -1.65 12.62 85.17
N LYS A 10 -1.74 13.94 84.98
CA LYS A 10 -2.26 14.54 83.74
C LYS A 10 -1.13 14.51 82.71
N ALA A 11 -1.12 13.47 81.88
CA ALA A 11 -0.15 13.27 80.80
C ALA A 11 -0.12 14.47 79.85
N GLY A 12 1.10 14.91 79.50
CA GLY A 12 1.37 16.14 78.77
C GLY A 12 0.91 16.12 77.31
N SER A 13 -0.22 16.78 77.03
CA SER A 13 -0.69 17.06 75.66
C SER A 13 -0.06 18.30 75.00
N ARG A 14 0.93 18.94 75.64
CA ARG A 14 1.47 20.23 75.15
C ARG A 14 2.49 20.08 74.01
N ALA A 15 3.14 18.92 73.89
CA ALA A 15 4.18 18.66 72.89
C ALA A 15 3.73 17.85 71.67
N VAL A 16 2.58 17.16 71.74
CA VAL A 16 2.05 16.34 70.62
C VAL A 16 1.45 17.19 69.49
N ILE A 17 0.85 18.33 69.82
CA ILE A 17 0.21 19.24 68.86
C ILE A 17 1.22 19.90 67.88
N PRO A 18 2.39 20.42 68.31
CA PRO A 18 3.35 20.98 67.36
C PRO A 18 4.02 19.91 66.49
N ILE A 19 4.22 18.69 67.02
CA ILE A 19 4.84 17.58 66.29
C ILE A 19 3.90 17.07 65.19
N THR A 20 2.61 16.91 65.47
CA THR A 20 1.63 16.49 64.46
C THR A 20 1.42 17.56 63.38
N ALA A 21 1.41 18.85 63.76
CA ALA A 21 1.35 19.94 62.80
C ALA A 21 2.59 19.97 61.87
N ALA A 22 3.79 19.77 62.41
CA ALA A 22 5.02 19.72 61.61
C ALA A 22 5.05 18.53 60.63
N VAL A 23 4.57 17.36 61.05
CA VAL A 23 4.47 16.18 60.18
C VAL A 23 3.46 16.40 59.06
N LEU A 24 2.31 17.04 59.33
CA LEU A 24 1.32 17.35 58.29
C LEU A 24 1.83 18.36 57.26
N VAL A 25 2.64 19.33 57.68
CA VAL A 25 3.30 20.30 56.78
C VAL A 25 4.36 19.62 55.92
N LEU A 26 5.13 18.68 56.45
CA LEU A 26 6.11 17.94 55.66
C LEU A 26 5.45 17.00 54.63
N VAL A 27 4.33 16.37 54.99
CA VAL A 27 3.56 15.52 54.08
C VAL A 27 2.91 16.34 52.96
N SER A 28 2.41 17.55 53.26
CA SER A 28 1.80 18.40 52.23
C SER A 28 2.82 18.91 51.20
N VAL A 29 4.08 19.17 51.60
CA VAL A 29 5.16 19.53 50.69
C VAL A 29 5.49 18.38 49.72
N PHE A 30 5.45 17.13 50.18
CA PHE A 30 5.67 15.95 49.33
C PHE A 30 4.53 15.70 48.34
N ILE A 31 3.29 16.06 48.69
CA ILE A 31 2.12 15.89 47.81
C ILE A 31 2.03 17.00 46.76
N PHE A 32 2.47 18.23 47.10
CA PHE A 32 2.35 19.40 46.22
C PHE A 32 3.55 19.64 45.31
N THR A 33 4.60 18.81 45.38
CA THR A 33 5.77 18.95 44.50
C THR A 33 5.41 18.44 43.11
N PRO A 34 5.37 19.29 42.06
CA PRO A 34 5.09 18.83 40.71
C PRO A 34 6.31 18.04 40.21
N TYR A 35 6.13 16.74 40.01
CA TYR A 35 7.10 15.93 39.27
C TYR A 35 7.09 16.38 37.82
N ALA A 36 8.05 17.23 37.43
CA ALA A 36 8.25 17.58 36.03
C ALA A 36 8.81 16.35 35.29
N THR A 37 7.93 15.61 34.64
CA THR A 37 8.33 14.55 33.71
C THR A 37 8.79 15.20 32.41
N THR A 38 10.10 15.37 32.24
CA THR A 38 10.65 15.70 30.93
C THR A 38 10.53 14.45 30.06
N ALA A 39 9.42 14.31 29.35
CA ALA A 39 9.30 13.35 28.26
C ALA A 39 10.24 13.80 27.14
N ALA A 40 11.47 13.29 27.13
CA ALA A 40 12.38 13.41 26.01
C ALA A 40 11.84 12.57 24.84
N GLY A 41 10.84 13.09 24.15
CA GLY A 41 10.38 12.53 22.89
C GLY A 41 11.43 12.80 21.82
N THR A 42 12.24 11.78 21.50
CA THR A 42 13.12 11.82 20.33
C THR A 42 12.23 11.93 19.10
N LYS A 43 12.11 13.15 18.54
CA LYS A 43 11.41 13.36 17.27
C LYS A 43 12.04 12.41 16.24
N PRO A 44 11.27 11.50 15.61
CA PRO A 44 11.84 10.64 14.59
C PRO A 44 12.47 11.52 13.51
N PRO A 45 13.66 11.15 13.00
CA PRO A 45 14.30 11.93 11.95
C PRO A 45 13.32 12.10 10.79
N ALA A 46 13.21 13.32 10.29
CA ALA A 46 12.36 13.61 9.15
C ALA A 46 12.86 12.79 7.96
N VAL A 47 12.08 11.79 7.55
CA VAL A 47 12.36 11.00 6.34
C VAL A 47 12.18 11.95 5.16
N GLN A 48 13.27 12.22 4.45
CA GLN A 48 13.23 13.07 3.27
C GLN A 48 12.51 12.31 2.15
N MET A 49 11.23 12.64 1.93
CA MET A 49 10.34 11.95 0.99
C MET A 49 10.70 12.18 -0.49
N VAL A 50 11.60 13.12 -0.77
CA VAL A 50 12.04 13.45 -2.12
C VAL A 50 13.57 13.50 -2.13
N PRO A 51 14.24 12.75 -3.03
CA PRO A 51 15.68 12.84 -3.19
C PRO A 51 16.08 14.26 -3.56
N ALA A 52 17.13 14.79 -2.95
CA ALA A 52 17.69 16.10 -3.31
C ALA A 52 18.13 16.18 -4.79
N ASN A 53 18.39 15.03 -5.43
CA ASN A 53 18.77 14.94 -6.83
C ASN A 53 18.29 13.62 -7.48
N PHE A 54 17.46 13.71 -8.53
CA PHE A 54 17.01 12.57 -9.33
C PHE A 54 17.96 12.20 -10.48
N THR A 55 18.88 13.10 -10.82
CA THR A 55 19.78 12.96 -11.98
C THR A 55 20.70 11.76 -11.83
N ASP A 56 21.27 11.55 -10.65
CA ASP A 56 22.21 10.45 -10.43
C ASP A 56 21.50 9.10 -10.42
N LEU A 57 20.26 9.05 -9.92
CA LEU A 57 19.39 7.89 -10.05
C LEU A 57 19.06 7.59 -11.51
N ALA A 58 18.69 8.61 -12.30
CA ALA A 58 18.41 8.46 -13.72
C ALA A 58 19.65 7.99 -14.51
N LYS A 59 20.84 8.51 -14.20
CA LYS A 59 22.11 8.05 -14.81
C LYS A 59 22.41 6.59 -14.47
N THR A 60 22.12 6.17 -13.25
CA THR A 60 22.41 4.81 -12.78
C THR A 60 21.39 3.79 -13.30
N CYS A 61 20.10 4.13 -13.30
CA CYS A 61 19.02 3.22 -13.69
C CYS A 61 18.66 3.29 -15.19
N GLY A 62 19.03 4.37 -15.88
CA GLY A 62 18.75 4.57 -17.31
C GLY A 62 19.17 3.41 -18.21
N PRO A 63 20.37 2.81 -18.04
CA PRO A 63 20.80 1.66 -18.83
C PRO A 63 19.91 0.40 -18.70
N ALA A 64 19.13 0.29 -17.62
CA ALA A 64 18.19 -0.81 -17.45
C ALA A 64 16.90 -0.63 -18.25
N VAL A 65 16.62 0.58 -18.76
CA VAL A 65 15.40 0.90 -19.52
C VAL A 65 15.62 0.55 -20.99
N VAL A 66 14.72 -0.25 -21.55
CA VAL A 66 14.76 -0.68 -22.95
C VAL A 66 13.47 -0.30 -23.69
N ASN A 67 13.60 -0.13 -25.00
CA ASN A 67 12.46 -0.05 -25.91
C ASN A 67 12.02 -1.46 -26.31
N ILE A 68 10.73 -1.75 -26.21
CA ILE A 68 10.13 -3.04 -26.55
C ILE A 68 9.28 -2.86 -27.79
N SER A 69 9.59 -3.61 -28.85
CA SER A 69 8.79 -3.68 -30.07
C SER A 69 8.37 -5.12 -30.34
N THR A 70 7.07 -5.36 -30.49
CA THR A 70 6.54 -6.68 -30.86
C THR A 70 5.75 -6.60 -32.17
N VAL A 71 5.82 -7.67 -32.96
CA VAL A 71 5.02 -7.84 -34.18
C VAL A 71 4.31 -9.17 -34.09
N LYS A 72 2.98 -9.11 -34.05
CA LYS A 72 2.11 -10.28 -34.12
C LYS A 72 1.63 -10.43 -35.56
N THR A 73 2.09 -11.48 -36.23
CA THR A 73 1.57 -11.85 -37.55
C THR A 73 0.27 -12.61 -37.38
N LEU A 74 -0.84 -11.96 -37.74
CA LEU A 74 -2.16 -12.56 -37.83
C LEU A 74 -2.38 -12.98 -39.28
N THR A 75 -2.45 -14.27 -39.54
CA THR A 75 -2.88 -14.77 -40.85
C THR A 75 -4.40 -14.62 -40.92
N SER A 76 -4.90 -13.51 -41.46
CA SER A 76 -6.31 -13.43 -41.87
C SER A 76 -6.45 -14.12 -43.21
N GLY A 77 -6.25 -15.44 -43.20
CA GLY A 77 -6.95 -16.31 -44.12
C GLY A 77 -8.25 -16.69 -43.47
N GLY A 78 -9.36 -16.67 -44.21
CA GLY A 78 -10.62 -17.27 -43.78
C GLY A 78 -10.43 -18.76 -43.51
N GLY A 79 -9.91 -19.09 -42.33
CA GLY A 79 -9.60 -20.45 -41.93
C GLY A 79 -10.66 -20.93 -40.97
N ARG A 80 -11.54 -21.84 -41.43
CA ARG A 80 -12.50 -22.70 -40.71
C ARG A 80 -13.53 -22.02 -39.79
N VAL A 81 -13.20 -20.89 -39.18
CA VAL A 81 -14.02 -20.11 -38.25
C VAL A 81 -15.07 -19.30 -39.03
N PHE A 82 -14.68 -18.61 -40.10
CA PHE A 82 -15.65 -17.90 -40.95
C PHE A 82 -16.68 -18.86 -41.58
N GLU A 83 -16.21 -20.05 -41.99
CA GLU A 83 -17.05 -21.16 -42.50
C GLU A 83 -18.11 -21.63 -41.48
N HIS A 84 -17.76 -21.65 -40.18
CA HIS A 84 -18.64 -22.10 -39.10
C HIS A 84 -19.65 -21.02 -38.65
N PHE A 85 -19.27 -19.73 -38.67
CA PHE A 85 -20.13 -18.65 -38.16
C PHE A 85 -20.97 -17.97 -39.23
N PHE A 86 -20.50 -17.90 -40.49
CA PHE A 86 -21.20 -17.23 -41.59
C PHE A 86 -21.79 -18.20 -42.62
N GLY A 87 -21.79 -19.50 -42.34
CA GLY A 87 -22.37 -20.50 -43.23
C GLY A 87 -21.55 -20.65 -44.50
N GLY A 88 -20.50 -21.47 -44.45
CA GLY A 88 -19.91 -21.99 -45.68
C GLY A 88 -20.95 -22.75 -46.52
N PRO A 89 -20.67 -23.04 -47.80
CA PRO A 89 -21.59 -23.71 -48.74
C PRO A 89 -22.14 -25.09 -48.30
N GLN A 90 -21.70 -25.60 -47.16
CA GLN A 90 -22.11 -26.87 -46.55
C GLN A 90 -23.01 -26.72 -45.31
N GLY A 91 -23.30 -25.49 -44.84
CA GLY A 91 -24.20 -25.24 -43.71
C GLY A 91 -25.67 -25.51 -44.06
N PRO A 92 -26.53 -25.89 -43.09
CA PRO A 92 -27.95 -26.23 -43.33
C PRO A 92 -28.76 -25.13 -44.05
N GLN A 93 -28.33 -23.86 -43.91
CA GLN A 93 -28.98 -22.68 -44.47
C GLN A 93 -28.38 -22.21 -45.83
N GLY A 94 -27.21 -22.72 -46.24
CA GLY A 94 -26.36 -22.12 -47.28
C GLY A 94 -26.88 -22.23 -48.72
N ARG A 95 -27.92 -23.02 -48.98
CA ARG A 95 -28.48 -23.19 -50.33
C ARG A 95 -29.55 -22.16 -50.72
N GLN A 96 -30.05 -21.37 -49.78
CA GLN A 96 -31.18 -20.45 -49.99
C GLN A 96 -30.91 -19.01 -49.56
N ASP A 97 -29.70 -18.69 -49.11
CA ASP A 97 -29.37 -17.32 -48.70
C ASP A 97 -28.85 -16.49 -49.90
N PRO A 98 -29.59 -15.47 -50.38
CA PRO A 98 -29.13 -14.58 -51.45
C PRO A 98 -27.87 -13.80 -51.06
N PHE A 99 -27.61 -13.62 -49.75
CA PHE A 99 -26.39 -13.00 -49.28
C PHE A 99 -25.18 -13.93 -49.46
N GLY A 100 -25.33 -15.26 -49.27
CA GLY A 100 -24.23 -16.23 -49.39
C GLY A 100 -23.47 -16.16 -50.72
N ARG A 101 -24.16 -15.99 -51.86
CA ARG A 101 -23.52 -15.86 -53.18
C ARG A 101 -22.74 -14.55 -53.35
N PHE A 102 -23.24 -13.45 -52.78
CA PHE A 102 -22.56 -12.15 -52.81
C PHE A 102 -21.23 -12.19 -52.04
N PHE A 103 -21.24 -12.84 -50.86
CA PHE A 103 -20.02 -13.05 -50.07
C PHE A 103 -19.08 -14.05 -50.76
N GLU A 104 -19.57 -15.14 -51.34
CA GLU A 104 -18.71 -16.11 -52.05
C GLU A 104 -17.89 -15.45 -53.18
N GLU A 105 -18.51 -14.64 -54.04
CA GLU A 105 -17.82 -13.96 -55.15
C GLU A 105 -16.78 -12.95 -54.64
N PHE A 106 -17.08 -12.27 -53.52
CA PHE A 106 -16.21 -11.27 -52.90
C PHE A 106 -14.98 -11.90 -52.20
N PHE A 107 -15.16 -13.06 -51.56
CA PHE A 107 -14.12 -13.73 -50.77
C PHE A 107 -13.35 -14.83 -51.55
N LYS A 108 -13.87 -15.36 -52.68
CA LYS A 108 -13.21 -16.37 -53.53
C LYS A 108 -11.83 -15.95 -54.06
N ASN A 109 -11.64 -14.65 -54.31
CA ASN A 109 -10.41 -14.09 -54.85
C ASN A 109 -9.63 -13.27 -53.83
N GLN A 110 -10.02 -13.28 -52.55
CA GLN A 110 -9.35 -12.48 -51.56
C GLN A 110 -8.03 -13.18 -51.15
N PRO A 111 -6.86 -12.59 -51.45
CA PRO A 111 -5.60 -13.18 -51.04
C PRO A 111 -5.60 -13.29 -49.51
N GLN A 112 -5.16 -14.43 -48.97
CA GLN A 112 -4.89 -14.54 -47.53
C GLN A 112 -3.84 -13.49 -47.20
N ARG A 113 -4.27 -12.39 -46.58
CA ARG A 113 -3.36 -11.31 -46.19
C ARG A 113 -2.89 -11.58 -44.78
N GLU A 114 -1.58 -11.64 -44.61
CA GLU A 114 -0.97 -11.55 -43.31
C GLU A 114 -1.14 -10.11 -42.80
N PHE A 115 -1.89 -9.95 -41.72
CA PHE A 115 -1.99 -8.69 -41.00
C PHE A 115 -0.92 -8.67 -39.93
N ARG A 116 -0.02 -7.69 -39.98
CA ARG A 116 0.97 -7.46 -38.93
C ARG A 116 0.42 -6.45 -37.93
N GLN A 117 0.14 -6.92 -36.72
CA GLN A 117 -0.18 -6.06 -35.60
C GLN A 117 1.12 -5.75 -34.86
N SER A 118 1.53 -4.48 -34.82
CA SER A 118 2.70 -4.06 -34.05
C SER A 118 2.28 -3.45 -32.71
N SER A 119 3.13 -3.61 -31.69
CA SER A 119 3.01 -2.94 -30.41
C SER A 119 4.37 -2.39 -29.98
N LEU A 120 4.35 -1.22 -29.35
CA LEU A 120 5.52 -0.54 -28.81
C LEU A 120 5.33 -0.30 -27.31
N GLY A 121 6.43 -0.36 -26.58
CA GLY A 121 6.46 -0.13 -25.14
C GLY A 121 7.85 0.16 -24.62
N SER A 122 7.92 0.42 -23.32
CA SER A 122 9.18 0.47 -22.59
C SER A 122 9.17 -0.62 -21.51
N GLY A 123 10.35 -1.04 -21.08
CA GLY A 123 10.49 -2.00 -19.99
C GLY A 123 11.84 -1.87 -19.30
N PHE A 124 12.05 -2.71 -18.30
CA PHE A 124 13.27 -2.74 -17.50
C PHE A 124 13.88 -4.14 -17.51
N ILE A 125 15.20 -4.21 -17.55
CA ILE A 125 15.96 -5.43 -17.28
C ILE A 125 16.10 -5.57 -15.77
N LEU A 126 15.69 -6.71 -15.20
CA LEU A 126 15.65 -6.92 -13.75
C LEU A 126 16.86 -7.68 -13.23
N ASP A 127 17.40 -8.61 -14.03
CA ASP A 127 18.60 -9.37 -13.70
C ASP A 127 19.59 -9.36 -14.87
N LYS A 128 20.85 -9.71 -14.58
CA LYS A 128 21.92 -9.80 -15.57
C LYS A 128 21.63 -10.82 -16.69
N ASN A 129 20.74 -11.77 -16.44
CA ASN A 129 20.32 -12.77 -17.42
C ASN A 129 19.14 -12.29 -18.30
N GLY A 130 18.56 -11.12 -18.02
CA GLY A 130 17.34 -10.61 -18.67
C GLY A 130 16.14 -10.67 -17.75
#